data_AF-A0A849T3D2-F1
#
_entry.id   AF-A0A849T3D2-F1
#
_cell.length_a   1.000
_cell.length_b   1.000
_cell.length_c   1.000
_cell.angle_alpha   90.00
_cell.angle_beta   90.00
_cell.angle_gamma   90.00
#
_symmetry.space_group_name_H-M   'P 1'
#
loop_
_entity.id
_entity.type
_entity.pdbx_description
1 polymer ?
#
loop_
_entity_poly.entity_id
_entity_poly.type
_entity_poly.pdbx_seq_one_letter_code
_entity_poly.pdbx_strand_id
1 'polypeptide(L)'
;MKNTFLISSACLLTLISCAGTESYQAKMMRYKPQTIGNNTVPEISTSGFQLSTITPTGRMPASVSNKSTDENQTNDELNLSNKKLYFLSLYGQYETLNKYTGTFKAPKVNICPSFHTSLLEHNDKKGTNVEVNESKNLSRTYTYDMNKLDDPQYVASNPELLLPVVKDEVNPKVIDKFRSEGKSLSPFKMNEIVQSALDIHLTKTYSEIRQLCEYGVSDNYYIYENLITHIKSNNFLPAEKNLNTLLKTTLFSNLAIVTSIQKNQKEISRSIASVESNNSKKKSPYSSEVMTRLNVEWAQEYFEYIGKTR
;
A
#
# COMPACT_ATOMS: atom_id res chain seq x y z
N MET A 1 -24.79 73.55 44.39
CA MET A 1 -23.80 72.57 43.89
C MET A 1 -24.20 71.17 44.33
N LYS A 2 -25.05 70.49 43.55
CA LYS A 2 -25.45 69.09 43.80
C LYS A 2 -25.87 68.46 42.46
N ASN A 3 -25.47 67.20 42.29
CA ASN A 3 -26.01 66.18 41.37
C ASN A 3 -25.45 66.11 39.94
N THR A 4 -24.24 65.57 39.81
CA THR A 4 -23.79 64.82 38.62
C THR A 4 -23.13 63.53 39.09
N PHE A 5 -23.92 62.50 39.43
CA PHE A 5 -23.37 61.16 39.72
C PHE A 5 -24.48 60.12 39.63
N LEU A 6 -24.99 59.83 38.43
CA LEU A 6 -25.98 58.77 38.22
C LEU A 6 -26.07 58.29 36.76
N ILE A 7 -24.95 58.13 36.03
CA ILE A 7 -24.95 57.49 34.69
C ILE A 7 -23.71 56.61 34.45
N SER A 8 -23.16 55.94 35.47
CA SER A 8 -21.99 55.05 35.28
C SER A 8 -22.14 53.71 36.03
N SER A 9 -23.30 53.07 35.92
CA SER A 9 -23.52 51.73 36.51
C SER A 9 -24.52 50.87 35.75
N ALA A 10 -24.58 51.03 34.41
CA ALA A 10 -25.46 50.22 33.55
C ALA A 10 -24.73 49.60 32.33
N CYS A 11 -23.40 49.68 32.25
CA CYS A 11 -22.62 49.18 31.10
C CYS A 11 -21.63 48.06 31.44
N LEU A 12 -21.76 47.38 32.60
CA LEU A 12 -20.78 46.38 33.05
C LEU A 12 -21.33 44.95 33.27
N LEU A 13 -22.45 44.60 32.64
CA LEU A 13 -23.10 43.28 32.84
C LEU A 13 -23.39 42.48 31.55
N THR A 14 -22.74 42.79 30.43
CA THR A 14 -22.93 42.05 29.15
C THR A 14 -21.66 41.38 28.60
N LEU A 15 -20.73 40.95 29.46
CA LEU A 15 -19.54 40.18 29.05
C LEU A 15 -19.52 38.74 29.60
N ILE A 16 -20.67 38.21 30.03
CA ILE A 16 -20.77 36.80 30.44
C ILE A 16 -21.13 35.95 29.23
N SER A 17 -20.14 35.19 28.77
CA SER A 17 -20.27 33.88 28.11
C SER A 17 -20.85 33.83 26.69
N CYS A 18 -19.98 34.03 25.70
CA CYS A 18 -20.10 33.43 24.37
C CYS A 18 -18.95 32.43 24.10
N ALA A 19 -18.50 31.71 25.13
CA ALA A 19 -17.68 30.53 24.96
C ALA A 19 -18.60 29.31 24.80
N GLY A 20 -19.37 29.29 23.70
CA GLY A 20 -20.13 28.10 23.33
C GLY A 20 -19.16 26.96 23.05
N THR A 21 -19.44 25.78 23.59
CA THR A 21 -18.74 24.55 23.22
C THR A 21 -18.93 24.32 21.71
N GLU A 22 -17.93 24.67 20.92
CA GLU A 22 -17.94 24.41 19.47
C GLU A 22 -18.14 22.91 19.25
N SER A 23 -19.14 22.53 18.45
CA SER A 23 -19.42 21.14 18.15
C SER A 23 -18.25 20.50 17.41
N TYR A 24 -18.07 19.19 17.57
CA TYR A 24 -17.07 18.44 16.81
C TYR A 24 -17.23 18.66 15.30
N GLN A 25 -18.46 18.77 14.78
CA GLN A 25 -18.69 19.09 13.37
C GLN A 25 -18.14 20.46 12.98
N ALA A 26 -18.32 21.50 13.80
CA ALA A 26 -17.80 22.84 13.53
C ALA A 26 -16.26 22.88 13.54
N LYS A 27 -15.61 22.13 14.44
CA LYS A 27 -14.15 21.94 14.43
C LYS A 27 -13.67 21.21 13.19
N MET A 28 -14.36 20.15 12.76
CA MET A 28 -14.00 19.37 11.58
C MET A 28 -14.20 20.15 10.27
N MET A 29 -15.20 21.03 10.17
CA MET A 29 -15.40 21.88 9.00
C MET A 29 -14.29 22.93 8.80
N ARG A 30 -13.58 23.30 9.88
CA ARG A 30 -12.47 24.27 9.84
C ARG A 30 -11.10 23.59 9.78
N TYR A 31 -11.04 22.29 10.03
CA TYR A 31 -9.81 21.52 9.90
C TYR A 31 -9.42 21.43 8.44
N LYS A 32 -8.49 22.30 8.02
CA LYS A 32 -7.70 22.08 6.82
C LYS A 32 -6.52 21.21 7.26
N PRO A 33 -6.39 19.95 6.79
CA PRO A 33 -5.21 19.17 7.07
C PRO A 33 -3.99 20.00 6.65
N GLN A 34 -3.10 20.26 7.59
CA GLN A 34 -1.81 20.87 7.27
C GLN A 34 -1.07 19.83 6.45
N THR A 35 -0.96 20.11 5.15
CA THR A 35 -0.38 19.25 4.11
C THR A 35 -1.17 17.98 3.84
N ILE A 36 -1.52 17.76 2.58
CA ILE A 36 -1.75 16.40 2.09
C ILE A 36 -0.41 15.70 2.36
N GLY A 37 -0.38 14.73 3.28
CA GLY A 37 0.87 14.13 3.75
C GLY A 37 1.74 13.67 2.58
N ASN A 38 3.06 13.82 2.70
CA ASN A 38 4.03 13.54 1.64
C ASN A 38 3.96 12.09 1.06
N ASN A 39 3.23 11.19 1.73
CA ASN A 39 3.10 9.77 1.41
C ASN A 39 1.68 9.41 0.95
N THR A 40 1.13 10.14 -0.02
CA THR A 40 -0.17 9.82 -0.62
C THR A 40 -0.19 8.44 -1.26
N VAL A 41 -1.18 7.61 -0.91
CA VAL A 41 -1.41 6.31 -1.56
C VAL A 41 -2.00 6.51 -2.97
N PRO A 42 -1.48 5.85 -4.01
CA PRO A 42 -2.05 5.91 -5.35
C PRO A 42 -3.48 5.39 -5.39
N GLU A 43 -4.36 6.05 -6.14
CA GLU A 43 -5.74 5.62 -6.35
C GLU A 43 -5.80 4.49 -7.39
N ILE A 44 -5.87 3.25 -6.92
CA ILE A 44 -6.04 2.05 -7.75
C ILE A 44 -7.52 1.70 -7.84
N SER A 45 -8.01 1.42 -9.05
CA SER A 45 -9.37 0.95 -9.32
C SER A 45 -9.40 -0.55 -9.58
N THR A 46 -10.48 -1.21 -9.18
CA THR A 46 -10.74 -2.64 -9.40
C THR A 46 -11.66 -2.92 -10.58
N SER A 47 -11.90 -1.94 -11.46
CA SER A 47 -12.87 -2.05 -12.55
C SER A 47 -12.69 -3.34 -13.36
N GLY A 48 -13.79 -4.06 -13.57
CA GLY A 48 -13.82 -5.30 -14.35
C GLY A 48 -13.38 -6.56 -13.60
N PHE A 49 -12.92 -6.46 -12.34
CA PHE A 49 -12.70 -7.62 -11.49
C PHE A 49 -14.01 -8.05 -10.83
N GLN A 50 -14.38 -9.32 -11.02
CA GLN A 50 -15.49 -9.95 -10.32
C GLN A 50 -14.92 -10.96 -9.33
N LEU A 51 -15.27 -10.78 -8.06
CA LEU A 51 -14.95 -11.78 -7.06
C LEU A 51 -15.74 -13.05 -7.35
N SER A 52 -15.10 -14.20 -7.16
CA SER A 52 -15.79 -15.47 -7.22
C SER A 52 -16.84 -15.46 -6.10
N THR A 53 -18.12 -15.43 -6.44
CA THR A 53 -19.18 -15.59 -5.43
C THR A 53 -18.99 -16.97 -4.83
N ILE A 54 -18.55 -17.03 -3.58
CA ILE A 54 -18.46 -18.27 -2.82
C ILE A 54 -19.91 -18.75 -2.60
N THR A 55 -20.47 -19.49 -3.53
CA THR A 55 -21.57 -20.40 -3.21
C THR A 55 -20.96 -21.52 -2.36
N PRO A 56 -21.45 -21.76 -1.13
CA PRO A 56 -20.96 -22.84 -0.27
C PRO A 56 -21.50 -24.18 -0.79
N THR A 57 -21.11 -24.57 -2.00
CA THR A 57 -21.46 -25.85 -2.62
C THR A 57 -20.21 -26.45 -3.24
N GLY A 58 -19.35 -26.93 -2.36
CA GLY A 58 -18.17 -27.69 -2.71
C GLY A 58 -17.51 -28.09 -1.41
N ARG A 59 -17.67 -29.36 -1.02
CA ARG A 59 -16.91 -29.94 0.08
C ARG A 59 -15.43 -29.69 -0.20
N MET A 60 -14.81 -28.75 0.50
CA MET A 60 -13.35 -28.68 0.55
C MET A 60 -12.88 -30.02 1.13
N PRO A 61 -11.92 -30.71 0.50
CA PRO A 61 -11.24 -31.81 1.14
C PRO A 61 -10.70 -31.31 2.49
N ALA A 62 -10.94 -32.07 3.55
CA ALA A 62 -10.45 -31.76 4.91
C ALA A 62 -8.90 -31.71 5.02
N SER A 63 -8.19 -31.83 3.91
CA SER A 63 -6.73 -31.80 3.79
C SER A 63 -6.17 -30.47 3.26
N VAL A 64 -7.01 -29.48 2.90
CA VAL A 64 -6.53 -28.13 2.54
C VAL A 64 -6.63 -27.20 3.76
N SER A 65 -6.09 -27.65 4.88
CA SER A 65 -5.46 -26.70 5.80
C SER A 65 -4.10 -26.40 5.20
N ASN A 66 -3.97 -25.29 4.46
CA ASN A 66 -2.67 -24.65 4.28
C ASN A 66 -2.22 -24.02 5.62
N LYS A 67 -2.19 -24.83 6.68
CA LYS A 67 -1.14 -24.68 7.67
C LYS A 67 0.06 -25.27 6.93
N SER A 68 0.79 -24.41 6.24
CA SER A 68 2.18 -24.72 5.91
C SER A 68 2.83 -25.05 7.24
N THR A 69 2.96 -26.34 7.51
CA THR A 69 3.72 -26.89 8.61
C THR A 69 5.19 -26.69 8.28
N ASP A 70 5.62 -25.44 8.15
CA ASP A 70 6.97 -25.06 8.49
C ASP A 70 7.00 -25.09 10.01
N GLU A 71 7.28 -26.28 10.55
CA GLU A 71 7.45 -26.60 11.98
C GLU A 71 8.55 -25.78 12.68
N ASN A 72 9.14 -24.79 12.01
CA ASN A 72 10.12 -23.85 12.54
C ASN A 72 9.63 -22.41 12.69
N GLN A 73 8.39 -22.08 12.34
CA GLN A 73 7.79 -20.80 12.76
C GLN A 73 7.22 -20.96 14.16
N THR A 74 7.99 -20.52 15.16
CA THR A 74 7.57 -20.49 16.55
C THR A 74 6.27 -19.68 16.65
N ASN A 75 5.30 -20.19 17.43
CA ASN A 75 4.00 -19.55 17.69
C ASN A 75 4.11 -18.09 18.20
N ASP A 76 5.30 -17.63 18.58
CA ASP A 76 5.58 -16.25 18.97
C ASP A 76 5.61 -15.26 17.78
N GLU A 77 5.86 -15.74 16.56
CA GLU A 77 5.96 -14.89 15.35
C GLU A 77 4.59 -14.43 14.82
N LEU A 78 3.52 -15.13 15.18
CA LEU A 78 2.13 -14.77 14.83
C LEU A 78 1.49 -13.83 15.87
N ASN A 79 2.19 -13.49 16.96
CA ASN A 79 1.74 -12.53 17.97
C ASN A 79 2.33 -11.12 17.74
N LEU A 80 2.58 -10.76 16.48
CA LEU A 80 3.00 -9.39 16.13
C LEU A 80 1.85 -8.41 16.38
N SER A 81 2.16 -7.29 17.04
CA SER A 81 1.20 -6.16 17.10
C SER A 81 0.89 -5.64 15.71
N ASN A 82 -0.29 -5.05 15.51
CA ASN A 82 -0.69 -4.45 14.22
C ASN A 82 0.38 -3.50 13.67
N LYS A 83 0.99 -2.72 14.57
CA LYS A 83 2.07 -1.80 14.26
C LYS A 83 3.34 -2.49 13.76
N LYS A 84 3.81 -3.55 14.44
CA LYS A 84 4.97 -4.33 13.99
C LYS A 84 4.68 -5.02 12.65
N LEU A 85 3.51 -5.63 12.51
CA LEU A 85 3.09 -6.27 11.27
C LEU A 85 3.03 -5.28 10.10
N TYR A 86 2.48 -4.08 10.32
CA TYR A 86 2.47 -3.00 9.33
C TYR A 86 3.87 -2.63 8.88
N PHE A 87 4.78 -2.35 9.83
CA PHE A 87 6.16 -1.99 9.54
C PHE A 87 6.88 -3.07 8.74
N LEU A 88 6.84 -4.34 9.20
CA LEU A 88 7.51 -5.45 8.53
C LEU A 88 6.93 -5.72 7.13
N SER A 89 5.62 -5.58 6.96
CA SER A 89 4.97 -5.70 5.66
C SER A 89 5.45 -4.60 4.70
N LEU A 90 5.44 -3.35 5.15
CA LEU A 90 5.87 -2.19 4.35
C LEU A 90 7.36 -2.27 4.00
N TYR A 91 8.19 -2.67 4.96
CA TYR A 91 9.64 -2.83 4.76
C TYR A 91 9.95 -3.93 3.73
N GLY A 92 9.31 -5.10 3.84
CA GLY A 92 9.48 -6.16 2.85
C GLY A 92 8.99 -5.77 1.45
N GLN A 93 7.91 -4.99 1.36
CA GLN A 93 7.43 -4.42 0.10
C GLN A 93 8.41 -3.39 -0.48
N TYR A 94 8.99 -2.51 0.35
CA TYR A 94 10.02 -1.56 -0.05
C TYR A 94 11.24 -2.24 -0.65
N GLU A 95 11.77 -3.28 0.00
CA GLU A 95 12.90 -4.04 -0.53
C GLU A 95 12.55 -4.78 -1.82
N THR A 96 11.30 -5.22 -1.94
CA THR A 96 10.81 -5.84 -3.18
C THR A 96 10.73 -4.81 -4.29
N LEU A 97 10.10 -3.66 -4.07
CA LEU A 97 9.98 -2.55 -5.02
C LEU A 97 11.34 -2.01 -5.47
N ASN A 98 12.32 -1.93 -4.56
CA ASN A 98 13.70 -1.51 -4.85
C ASN A 98 14.39 -2.38 -5.91
N LYS A 99 13.93 -3.63 -6.10
CA LYS A 99 14.44 -4.44 -7.20
C LYS A 99 14.01 -3.84 -8.55
N TYR A 100 12.80 -3.29 -8.64
CA TYR A 100 12.14 -2.85 -9.88
C TYR A 100 12.42 -1.41 -10.29
N THR A 101 13.13 -0.65 -9.45
CA THR A 101 13.54 0.74 -9.70
C THR A 101 14.84 0.83 -10.48
N GLY A 102 14.98 1.88 -11.28
CA GLY A 102 16.04 2.01 -12.28
C GLY A 102 17.10 3.04 -11.91
N THR A 103 16.67 4.26 -11.60
CA THR A 103 17.58 5.41 -11.43
C THR A 103 17.81 5.75 -9.96
N PHE A 104 16.78 5.55 -9.13
CA PHE A 104 16.87 5.77 -7.70
C PHE A 104 17.53 4.58 -6.98
N LYS A 105 18.69 4.83 -6.38
CA LYS A 105 19.33 3.89 -5.46
C LYS A 105 18.70 4.03 -4.08
N ALA A 106 17.75 3.15 -3.77
CA ALA A 106 17.02 3.27 -2.52
C ALA A 106 17.93 3.07 -1.31
N PRO A 107 17.92 3.97 -0.30
CA PRO A 107 18.80 3.85 0.85
C PRO A 107 18.50 2.60 1.67
N LYS A 108 19.55 1.94 2.17
CA LYS A 108 19.36 0.84 3.12
C LYS A 108 18.87 1.40 4.46
N VAL A 109 17.87 0.76 5.05
CA VAL A 109 17.38 1.09 6.40
C VAL A 109 18.15 0.23 7.38
N ASN A 110 19.28 0.74 7.87
CA ASN A 110 20.13 0.00 8.82
C ASN A 110 19.74 0.27 10.28
N ILE A 111 19.13 1.42 10.55
CA ILE A 111 18.81 1.88 11.91
C ILE A 111 17.35 2.30 11.93
N CYS A 112 16.60 1.71 12.86
CA CYS A 112 15.18 1.99 13.05
C CYS A 112 14.82 1.88 14.53
N PRO A 113 14.98 2.95 15.33
CA PRO A 113 14.87 2.87 16.80
C PRO A 113 13.53 2.30 17.28
N SER A 114 12.42 2.73 16.69
CA SER A 114 11.08 2.28 17.06
C SER A 114 10.79 0.80 16.75
N PHE A 115 11.58 0.19 15.85
CA PHE A 115 11.40 -1.19 15.39
C PHE A 115 12.72 -1.98 15.35
N HIS A 116 13.69 -1.61 16.20
CA HIS A 116 15.07 -2.08 16.08
C HIS A 116 15.17 -3.61 16.11
N THR A 117 14.57 -4.24 17.13
CA THR A 117 14.54 -5.70 17.28
C THR A 117 13.84 -6.38 16.10
N SER A 118 12.69 -5.86 15.67
CA SER A 118 11.94 -6.43 14.55
C SER A 118 12.71 -6.33 13.22
N LEU A 119 13.46 -5.24 13.01
CA LEU A 119 14.31 -5.07 11.84
C LEU A 119 15.51 -6.04 11.86
N LEU A 120 16.16 -6.22 13.02
CA LEU A 120 17.25 -7.17 13.17
C LEU A 120 16.78 -8.61 12.90
N GLU A 121 15.71 -9.04 13.59
CA GLU A 121 15.13 -10.37 13.41
C GLU A 121 14.74 -10.66 11.95
N HIS A 122 14.17 -9.66 11.26
CA HIS A 122 13.83 -9.78 9.85
C HIS A 122 15.07 -9.95 8.95
N ASN A 123 16.13 -9.19 9.23
CA ASN A 123 17.38 -9.25 8.47
C ASN A 123 18.15 -10.56 8.72
N ASP A 124 18.18 -11.04 9.97
CA ASP A 124 18.86 -12.29 10.35
C ASP A 124 18.23 -13.51 9.66
N LYS A 125 16.89 -13.52 9.53
CA LYS A 125 16.15 -14.57 8.80
C LYS A 125 16.42 -14.57 7.31
N LYS A 126 16.75 -13.41 6.73
CA LYS A 126 17.20 -13.33 5.33
C LYS A 126 18.64 -13.78 5.17
N GLY A 127 19.52 -13.44 6.12
CA GLY A 127 20.94 -13.79 6.09
C GLY A 127 21.23 -15.29 6.18
N THR A 128 20.29 -16.08 6.72
CA THR A 128 20.41 -17.55 6.82
C THR A 128 19.98 -18.31 5.56
N ASN A 129 19.41 -17.63 4.56
CA ASN A 129 19.01 -18.21 3.28
C ASN A 129 19.55 -17.38 2.11
N VAL A 130 20.62 -17.87 1.48
CA VAL A 130 21.14 -17.49 0.15
C VAL A 130 22.14 -16.31 0.12
N GLU A 131 23.30 -16.61 -0.46
CA GLU A 131 24.35 -15.68 -0.88
C GLU A 131 23.76 -14.41 -1.53
N VAL A 132 24.25 -13.27 -1.06
CA VAL A 132 24.00 -11.95 -1.62
C VAL A 132 24.62 -11.89 -3.02
N ASN A 133 23.90 -12.43 -4.00
CA ASN A 133 24.08 -11.98 -5.37
C ASN A 133 23.61 -10.53 -5.37
N GLU A 134 24.59 -9.62 -5.39
CA GLU A 134 24.41 -8.21 -5.60
C GLU A 134 23.32 -8.00 -6.66
N SER A 135 22.35 -7.15 -6.33
CA SER A 135 21.18 -6.83 -7.12
C SER A 135 21.59 -6.58 -8.58
N LYS A 136 21.54 -7.63 -9.42
CA LYS A 136 21.60 -7.47 -10.86
C LYS A 136 20.42 -6.56 -11.18
N ASN A 137 20.71 -5.32 -11.56
CA ASN A 137 19.76 -4.42 -12.19
C ASN A 137 19.26 -5.14 -13.43
N LEU A 138 18.21 -5.95 -13.27
CA LEU A 138 17.50 -6.57 -14.37
C LEU A 138 17.06 -5.41 -15.24
N SER A 139 17.62 -5.33 -16.45
CA SER A 139 17.17 -4.38 -17.48
C SER A 139 15.72 -4.72 -17.76
N ARG A 140 14.81 -3.93 -17.16
CA ARG A 140 13.37 -4.20 -17.13
C ARG A 140 12.73 -3.41 -18.26
N THR A 141 12.14 -4.16 -19.19
CA THR A 141 11.32 -3.60 -20.27
C THR A 141 9.85 -3.82 -19.94
N TYR A 142 9.17 -2.77 -19.53
CA TYR A 142 7.73 -2.63 -19.46
C TYR A 142 7.18 -2.40 -20.88
N THR A 143 6.15 -3.15 -21.25
CA THR A 143 5.46 -3.03 -22.54
C THR A 143 3.97 -2.96 -22.27
N TYR A 144 3.29 -1.96 -22.81
CA TYR A 144 1.85 -1.76 -22.64
C TYR A 144 1.17 -1.61 -24.00
N ASP A 145 -0.08 -2.04 -24.08
CA ASP A 145 -0.91 -1.88 -25.27
C ASP A 145 -1.57 -0.50 -25.25
N MET A 146 -1.05 0.40 -26.08
CA MET A 146 -1.55 1.77 -26.20
C MET A 146 -3.02 1.85 -26.61
N ASN A 147 -3.57 0.82 -27.27
CA ASN A 147 -4.97 0.81 -27.68
C ASN A 147 -5.93 0.44 -26.54
N LYS A 148 -5.41 -0.14 -25.45
CA LYS A 148 -6.19 -0.56 -24.28
C LYS A 148 -6.11 0.43 -23.12
N LEU A 149 -5.44 1.57 -23.28
CA LEU A 149 -5.32 2.57 -22.20
C LEU A 149 -6.66 3.20 -21.80
N ASP A 150 -7.68 3.13 -22.65
CA ASP A 150 -9.02 3.62 -22.31
C ASP A 150 -9.93 2.53 -21.74
N ASP A 151 -9.49 1.26 -21.76
CA ASP A 151 -10.20 0.16 -21.14
C ASP A 151 -9.96 0.15 -19.62
N PRO A 152 -11.00 0.39 -18.78
CA PRO A 152 -10.85 0.40 -17.33
C PRO A 152 -10.30 -0.91 -16.77
N GLN A 153 -10.61 -2.05 -17.40
CA GLN A 153 -10.16 -3.36 -16.94
C GLN A 153 -8.67 -3.58 -17.22
N TYR A 154 -8.19 -3.09 -18.37
CA TYR A 154 -6.77 -3.07 -18.68
C TYR A 154 -6.01 -2.22 -17.67
N VAL A 155 -6.51 -1.03 -17.34
CA VAL A 155 -5.87 -0.14 -16.36
C VAL A 155 -5.89 -0.75 -14.95
N ALA A 156 -7.02 -1.34 -14.53
CA ALA A 156 -7.14 -2.01 -13.24
C ALA A 156 -6.19 -3.21 -13.06
N SER A 157 -5.80 -3.86 -14.17
CA SER A 157 -4.83 -4.96 -14.16
C SER A 157 -3.35 -4.53 -14.26
N ASN A 158 -3.09 -3.22 -14.47
CA ASN A 158 -1.75 -2.62 -14.51
C ASN A 158 -1.69 -1.37 -13.59
N PRO A 159 -1.81 -1.54 -12.25
CA PRO A 159 -1.85 -0.45 -11.26
C PRO A 159 -0.65 0.50 -11.31
N GLU A 160 0.50 0.09 -11.80
CA GLU A 160 1.67 0.95 -12.03
C GLU A 160 1.39 2.10 -13.02
N LEU A 161 0.40 1.95 -13.91
CA LEU A 161 -0.05 3.03 -14.81
C LEU A 161 -0.76 4.17 -14.06
N LEU A 162 -1.21 3.91 -12.82
CA LEU A 162 -1.90 4.88 -11.96
C LEU A 162 -0.95 5.62 -11.02
N LEU A 163 0.36 5.35 -11.10
CA LEU A 163 1.37 6.03 -10.31
C LEU A 163 1.58 7.47 -10.81
N PRO A 164 1.78 8.44 -9.89
CA PRO A 164 2.14 9.79 -10.25
C PRO A 164 3.55 9.85 -10.83
N VAL A 165 3.76 10.70 -11.83
CA VAL A 165 5.09 10.97 -12.39
C VAL A 165 5.77 12.19 -11.74
N VAL A 166 5.09 12.85 -10.80
CA VAL A 166 5.61 14.00 -10.03
C VAL A 166 5.55 13.66 -8.54
N LYS A 167 6.58 14.04 -7.79
CA LYS A 167 6.74 13.64 -6.39
C LYS A 167 5.61 14.16 -5.49
N ASP A 168 5.30 15.45 -5.58
CA ASP A 168 4.39 16.10 -4.61
C ASP A 168 2.97 16.29 -5.17
N GLU A 169 2.66 15.63 -6.29
CA GLU A 169 1.36 15.73 -6.96
C GLU A 169 0.76 14.34 -7.21
N VAL A 170 -0.57 14.26 -7.28
CA VAL A 170 -1.31 13.03 -7.62
C VAL A 170 -1.39 12.83 -9.13
N ASN A 171 -1.35 13.93 -9.88
CA ASN A 171 -1.39 13.97 -11.32
C ASN A 171 -0.19 14.79 -11.83
N PRO A 172 0.26 14.59 -13.07
CA PRO A 172 -0.19 13.56 -14.00
C PRO A 172 0.25 12.16 -13.56
N LYS A 173 -0.56 11.15 -13.91
CA LYS A 173 -0.21 9.74 -13.75
C LYS A 173 0.56 9.24 -14.98
N VAL A 174 1.18 8.07 -14.89
CA VAL A 174 1.86 7.41 -16.03
C VAL A 174 0.91 7.30 -17.23
N ILE A 175 -0.34 6.89 -16.99
CA ILE A 175 -1.35 6.76 -18.04
C ILE A 175 -1.67 8.10 -18.72
N ASP A 176 -1.67 9.21 -17.99
CA ASP A 176 -1.94 10.52 -18.55
C ASP A 176 -0.81 10.96 -19.48
N LYS A 177 0.44 10.66 -19.08
CA LYS A 177 1.61 10.88 -19.95
C LYS A 177 1.53 10.04 -21.22
N PHE A 178 1.17 8.76 -21.10
CA PHE A 178 1.00 7.87 -22.25
C PHE A 178 -0.09 8.38 -23.20
N ARG A 179 -1.22 8.83 -22.68
CA ARG A 179 -2.31 9.42 -23.48
C ARG A 179 -1.86 10.71 -24.16
N SER A 180 -1.09 11.57 -23.47
CA SER A 180 -0.63 12.84 -24.01
C SER A 180 0.38 12.71 -25.15
N GLU A 181 1.24 11.68 -25.11
CA GLU A 181 2.26 11.44 -26.14
C GLU A 181 1.76 10.53 -27.29
N GLY A 182 0.64 9.82 -27.08
CA GLY A 182 -0.06 9.05 -28.10
C GLY A 182 0.72 7.84 -28.64
N LYS A 183 0.32 7.35 -29.82
CA LYS A 183 0.90 6.14 -30.45
C LYS A 183 2.36 6.29 -30.89
N SER A 184 2.90 7.52 -30.90
CA SER A 184 4.30 7.81 -31.22
C SER A 184 5.28 7.52 -30.07
N LEU A 185 4.78 7.15 -28.89
CA LEU A 185 5.63 6.89 -27.73
C LEU A 185 6.51 5.66 -27.95
N SER A 186 7.83 5.86 -27.95
CA SER A 186 8.78 4.76 -28.12
C SER A 186 8.77 3.84 -26.89
N PRO A 187 9.01 2.53 -27.03
CA PRO A 187 9.12 1.62 -25.89
C PRO A 187 10.16 2.08 -24.86
N PHE A 188 11.24 2.71 -25.32
CA PHE A 188 12.25 3.29 -24.42
C PHE A 188 11.66 4.40 -23.53
N LYS A 189 10.89 5.32 -24.12
CA LYS A 189 10.29 6.42 -23.36
C LYS A 189 9.19 5.94 -22.41
N MET A 190 8.40 4.93 -22.80
CA MET A 190 7.45 4.28 -21.91
C MET A 190 8.13 3.72 -20.66
N ASN A 191 9.26 3.04 -20.86
CA ASN A 191 10.07 2.49 -19.79
C ASN A 191 10.61 3.57 -18.86
N GLU A 192 11.14 4.65 -19.41
CA GLU A 192 11.66 5.79 -18.64
C GLU A 192 10.57 6.40 -17.73
N ILE A 193 9.37 6.61 -18.27
CA ILE A 193 8.24 7.19 -17.52
C ILE A 193 7.81 6.26 -16.38
N VAL A 194 7.66 4.97 -16.64
CA VAL A 194 7.25 3.98 -15.62
C VAL A 194 8.32 3.84 -14.55
N GLN A 195 9.60 3.75 -14.93
CA GLN A 195 10.70 3.70 -13.98
C GLN A 195 10.75 4.96 -13.11
N SER A 196 10.58 6.14 -13.70
CA SER A 196 10.53 7.40 -12.95
C SER A 196 9.38 7.42 -11.93
N ALA A 197 8.19 6.95 -12.31
CA ALA A 197 7.05 6.85 -11.39
C ALA A 197 7.29 5.84 -10.26
N LEU A 198 7.93 4.70 -10.55
CA LEU A 198 8.32 3.71 -9.54
C LEU A 198 9.38 4.25 -8.59
N ASP A 199 10.36 5.00 -9.10
CA ASP A 199 11.41 5.62 -8.30
C ASP A 199 10.82 6.66 -7.33
N ILE A 200 9.84 7.46 -7.79
CA ILE A 200 9.07 8.38 -6.95
C ILE A 200 8.28 7.63 -5.89
N HIS A 201 7.56 6.57 -6.27
CA HIS A 201 6.76 5.76 -5.36
C HIS A 201 7.62 5.08 -4.29
N LEU A 202 8.79 4.57 -4.69
CA LEU A 202 9.76 3.98 -3.77
C LEU A 202 10.32 5.02 -2.80
N THR A 203 10.58 6.24 -3.27
CA THR A 203 11.01 7.36 -2.42
C THR A 203 9.95 7.69 -1.36
N LYS A 204 8.67 7.75 -1.72
CA LYS A 204 7.56 7.95 -0.77
C LYS A 204 7.47 6.82 0.24
N THR A 205 7.55 5.58 -0.24
CA THR A 205 7.55 4.39 0.63
C THR A 205 8.71 4.43 1.63
N TYR A 206 9.90 4.84 1.19
CA TYR A 206 11.06 5.04 2.07
C TYR A 206 10.82 6.15 3.09
N SER A 207 10.27 7.29 2.66
CA SER A 207 9.91 8.40 3.57
C SER A 207 8.94 7.95 4.65
N GLU A 208 7.97 7.10 4.32
CA GLU A 208 7.07 6.51 5.32
C GLU A 208 7.82 5.59 6.30
N ILE A 209 8.70 4.72 5.79
CA ILE A 209 9.52 3.85 6.65
C ILE A 209 10.39 4.68 7.60
N ARG A 210 10.95 5.81 7.14
CA ARG A 210 11.72 6.72 8.00
C ARG A 210 10.87 7.32 9.10
N GLN A 211 9.67 7.78 8.76
CA GLN A 211 8.70 8.28 9.75
C GLN A 211 8.36 7.21 10.79
N LEU A 212 8.10 5.97 10.36
CA LEU A 212 7.87 4.84 11.27
C LEU A 212 9.09 4.58 12.16
N CYS A 213 10.30 4.65 11.62
CA CYS A 213 11.50 4.44 12.41
C CYS A 213 11.72 5.50 13.49
N GLU A 214 11.47 6.77 13.16
CA GLU A 214 11.66 7.91 14.06
C GLU A 214 10.55 8.02 15.11
N TYR A 215 9.29 7.87 14.69
CA TYR A 215 8.13 8.16 15.55
C TYR A 215 7.31 6.91 15.94
N GLY A 216 7.58 5.76 15.34
CA GLY A 216 6.81 4.53 15.57
C GLY A 216 5.43 4.53 14.95
N VAL A 217 5.04 5.57 14.20
CA VAL A 217 3.74 5.74 13.53
C VAL A 217 3.91 6.57 12.26
N SER A 218 2.95 6.46 11.35
CA SER A 218 2.80 7.27 10.14
C SER A 218 1.32 7.58 9.92
N ASP A 219 0.99 8.57 9.09
CA ASP A 219 -0.41 8.87 8.75
C ASP A 219 -1.09 7.65 8.10
N ASN A 220 -0.37 6.95 7.21
CA ASN A 220 -0.85 5.74 6.56
C ASN A 220 -1.01 4.57 7.54
N TYR A 221 -0.21 4.49 8.60
CA TYR A 221 -0.44 3.53 9.69
C TYR A 221 -1.77 3.81 10.40
N TYR A 222 -2.11 5.08 10.68
CA TYR A 222 -3.42 5.40 11.28
C TYR A 222 -4.59 5.11 10.33
N ILE A 223 -4.42 5.32 9.02
CA ILE A 223 -5.41 4.90 8.02
C ILE A 223 -5.61 3.37 8.08
N TYR A 224 -4.52 2.61 8.17
CA TYR A 224 -4.57 1.15 8.33
C TYR A 224 -5.23 0.71 9.65
N GLU A 225 -4.93 1.37 10.77
CA GLU A 225 -5.55 1.09 12.07
C GLU A 225 -7.07 1.40 12.08
N ASN A 226 -7.46 2.50 11.43
CA ASN A 226 -8.86 2.84 11.21
C ASN A 226 -9.56 1.80 10.32
N LEU A 227 -8.88 1.31 9.27
CA LEU A 227 -9.39 0.24 8.43
C LEU A 227 -9.61 -1.05 9.23
N ILE A 228 -8.66 -1.45 10.07
CA ILE A 228 -8.82 -2.63 10.96
C ILE A 228 -10.08 -2.46 11.82
N THR A 229 -10.25 -1.29 12.43
CA THR A 229 -11.41 -0.99 13.28
C THR A 229 -12.71 -1.06 12.49
N HIS A 230 -12.74 -0.42 11.32
CA HIS A 230 -13.89 -0.42 10.42
C HIS A 230 -14.28 -1.83 9.95
N ILE A 231 -13.31 -2.68 9.63
CA ILE A 231 -13.55 -4.07 9.21
C ILE A 231 -14.13 -4.89 10.37
N LYS A 232 -13.62 -4.70 11.60
CA LYS A 232 -14.11 -5.42 12.78
C LYS A 232 -15.51 -4.98 13.20
N SER A 233 -15.87 -3.72 13.00
CA SER A 233 -17.15 -3.17 13.41
C SER A 233 -18.27 -3.30 12.38
N ASN A 234 -17.96 -3.64 11.13
CA ASN A 234 -18.92 -3.67 10.02
C ASN A 234 -18.84 -4.98 9.24
N ASN A 235 -19.89 -5.30 8.48
CA ASN A 235 -19.89 -6.44 7.57
C ASN A 235 -18.99 -6.16 6.34
N PHE A 236 -17.70 -6.45 6.47
CA PHE A 236 -16.71 -6.29 5.40
C PHE A 236 -16.62 -7.54 4.52
N LEU A 237 -17.70 -7.83 3.81
CA LEU A 237 -17.83 -9.00 2.94
C LEU A 237 -17.09 -8.82 1.59
N PRO A 238 -16.79 -9.92 0.87
CA PRO A 238 -16.19 -9.85 -0.46
C PRO A 238 -17.06 -9.01 -1.41
N ALA A 239 -16.53 -7.85 -1.81
CA ALA A 239 -17.22 -6.91 -2.70
C ALA A 239 -16.21 -5.96 -3.35
N GLU A 240 -16.51 -5.51 -4.57
CA GLU A 240 -15.66 -4.56 -5.31
C GLU A 240 -15.41 -3.27 -4.52
N LYS A 241 -16.47 -2.71 -3.90
CA LYS A 241 -16.35 -1.53 -3.05
C LYS A 241 -15.38 -1.73 -1.89
N ASN A 242 -15.43 -2.89 -1.24
CA ASN A 242 -14.58 -3.21 -0.09
C ASN A 242 -13.14 -3.46 -0.54
N LEU A 243 -12.92 -4.08 -1.70
CA LEU A 243 -11.59 -4.21 -2.30
C LEU A 243 -10.97 -2.84 -2.63
N ASN A 244 -11.76 -1.93 -3.23
CA ASN A 244 -11.35 -0.54 -3.44
C ASN A 244 -11.00 0.15 -2.11
N THR A 245 -11.70 -0.15 -1.01
CA THR A 245 -11.33 0.36 0.32
C THR A 245 -9.98 -0.19 0.80
N LEU A 246 -9.67 -1.48 0.56
CA LEU A 246 -8.36 -2.04 0.91
C LEU A 246 -7.23 -1.34 0.14
N LEU A 247 -7.41 -1.16 -1.17
CA LEU A 247 -6.40 -0.57 -2.07
C LEU A 247 -6.09 0.92 -1.79
N LYS A 248 -6.89 1.59 -0.96
CA LYS A 248 -6.59 2.93 -0.44
C LYS A 248 -5.52 2.95 0.65
N THR A 249 -5.03 1.79 1.07
CA THR A 249 -3.95 1.67 2.05
C THR A 249 -2.64 1.27 1.39
N THR A 250 -1.52 1.77 1.93
CA THR A 250 -0.17 1.55 1.38
C THR A 250 0.15 0.06 1.20
N LEU A 251 -0.23 -0.79 2.16
CA LEU A 251 0.12 -2.21 2.12
C LEU A 251 -0.53 -2.93 0.93
N PHE A 252 -1.83 -2.70 0.71
CA PHE A 252 -2.55 -3.36 -0.39
C PHE A 252 -2.24 -2.72 -1.74
N SER A 253 -2.03 -1.40 -1.80
CA SER A 253 -1.62 -0.72 -3.04
C SER A 253 -0.24 -1.20 -3.50
N ASN A 254 0.73 -1.27 -2.58
CA ASN A 254 2.07 -1.75 -2.88
C ASN A 254 2.04 -3.22 -3.31
N LEU A 255 1.21 -4.04 -2.66
CA LEU A 255 1.03 -5.43 -3.07
C LEU A 255 0.47 -5.52 -4.49
N ALA A 256 -0.50 -4.68 -4.87
CA ALA A 256 -1.04 -4.65 -6.22
C ALA A 256 0.03 -4.29 -7.26
N ILE A 257 0.79 -3.22 -6.99
CA ILE A 257 1.88 -2.74 -7.85
C ILE A 257 2.96 -3.80 -8.02
N VAL A 258 3.48 -4.37 -6.92
CA VAL A 258 4.50 -5.41 -6.95
C VAL A 258 4.02 -6.62 -7.76
N THR A 259 2.78 -7.05 -7.54
CA THR A 259 2.21 -8.23 -8.21
C THR A 259 2.06 -8.01 -9.70
N SER A 260 1.57 -6.84 -10.11
CA SER A 260 1.45 -6.45 -11.52
C SER A 260 2.80 -6.38 -12.22
N ILE A 261 3.80 -5.78 -11.57
CA ILE A 261 5.13 -5.66 -12.16
C ILE A 261 5.79 -7.04 -12.29
N GLN A 262 5.63 -7.91 -11.30
CA GLN A 262 6.15 -9.29 -11.34
C GLN A 262 5.59 -10.07 -12.53
N LYS A 263 4.32 -9.88 -12.89
CA LYS A 263 3.70 -10.46 -14.10
C LYS A 263 4.42 -10.04 -15.38
N ASN A 264 4.84 -8.79 -15.47
CA ASN A 264 5.47 -8.24 -16.67
C ASN A 264 6.89 -8.79 -16.89
N GLN A 265 7.45 -9.54 -15.93
CA GLN A 265 8.72 -10.23 -16.08
C GLN A 265 8.50 -11.60 -16.70
N LYS A 266 8.98 -11.80 -17.94
CA LYS A 266 9.13 -13.15 -18.49
C LYS A 266 10.15 -13.88 -17.61
N GLU A 267 9.73 -14.92 -16.88
CA GLU A 267 10.68 -15.88 -16.32
C GLU A 267 11.42 -16.53 -17.49
N ILE A 268 12.65 -16.08 -17.75
CA ILE A 268 13.59 -16.77 -18.63
C ILE A 268 14.15 -17.93 -17.82
N SER A 269 13.31 -18.90 -17.50
CA SER A 269 13.77 -20.20 -16.99
C SER A 269 12.75 -21.24 -17.37
N ARG A 270 13.15 -22.13 -18.29
CA ARG A 270 12.53 -23.45 -18.41
C ARG A 270 12.85 -24.20 -17.12
N SER A 271 12.05 -24.01 -16.09
CA SER A 271 12.11 -24.79 -14.87
C SER A 271 11.49 -26.16 -15.14
N ILE A 272 12.04 -27.22 -14.54
CA ILE A 272 11.46 -28.55 -14.61
C ILE A 272 10.14 -28.51 -13.84
N ALA A 273 9.05 -29.00 -14.45
CA ALA A 273 7.68 -28.90 -13.95
C ALA A 273 7.46 -29.48 -12.53
N SER A 274 8.38 -30.29 -12.00
CA SER A 274 8.34 -30.83 -10.64
C SER A 274 8.90 -29.88 -9.56
N VAL A 275 9.59 -28.81 -9.94
CA VAL A 275 10.17 -27.81 -9.01
C VAL A 275 9.34 -26.52 -8.96
N GLU A 276 8.43 -26.34 -9.92
CA GLU A 276 7.59 -25.15 -10.09
C GLU A 276 6.54 -24.99 -8.98
N SER A 277 6.21 -26.08 -8.27
CA SER A 277 5.31 -26.05 -7.11
C SER A 277 5.92 -25.38 -5.87
N ASN A 278 7.25 -25.31 -5.74
CA ASN A 278 7.90 -24.80 -4.52
C ASN A 278 8.56 -23.42 -4.70
N ASN A 279 8.77 -22.98 -5.94
CA ASN A 279 9.38 -21.68 -6.25
C ASN A 279 8.41 -20.65 -6.83
N SER A 280 7.18 -21.04 -7.16
CA SER A 280 6.15 -20.09 -7.60
C SER A 280 5.72 -19.20 -6.43
N LYS A 281 6.24 -17.97 -6.40
CA LYS A 281 5.78 -16.87 -5.55
C LYS A 281 5.86 -17.21 -4.05
N LYS A 282 7.06 -17.14 -3.44
CA LYS A 282 7.16 -16.89 -1.99
C LYS A 282 6.45 -15.57 -1.69
N LYS A 283 5.13 -15.62 -1.47
CA LYS A 283 4.33 -14.50 -0.98
C LYS A 283 4.98 -14.07 0.33
N SER A 284 5.18 -12.76 0.52
CA SER A 284 5.74 -12.25 1.77
C SER A 284 4.88 -12.79 2.93
N PRO A 285 5.48 -13.47 3.93
CA PRO A 285 4.73 -14.08 5.03
C PRO A 285 3.90 -13.04 5.78
N TYR A 286 4.34 -11.78 5.79
CA TYR A 286 3.60 -10.68 6.40
C TYR A 286 2.36 -10.26 5.62
N SER A 287 2.35 -10.36 4.29
CA SER A 287 1.18 -9.97 3.49
C SER A 287 0.01 -10.94 3.68
N SER A 288 0.29 -12.24 3.76
CA SER A 288 -0.74 -13.23 4.14
C SER A 288 -1.25 -12.98 5.56
N GLU A 289 -0.35 -12.71 6.50
CA GLU A 289 -0.74 -12.44 7.89
C GLU A 289 -1.60 -11.18 8.03
N VAL A 290 -1.31 -10.12 7.26
CA VAL A 290 -2.16 -8.92 7.19
C VAL A 290 -3.57 -9.27 6.71
N MET A 291 -3.70 -10.07 5.66
CA MET A 291 -5.01 -10.48 5.14
C MET A 291 -5.77 -11.34 6.15
N THR A 292 -5.11 -12.32 6.76
CA THR A 292 -5.70 -13.19 7.79
C THR A 292 -6.17 -12.39 9.00
N ARG A 293 -5.34 -11.46 9.49
CA ARG A 293 -5.69 -10.62 10.65
C ARG A 293 -6.87 -9.69 10.39
N LEU A 294 -7.06 -9.31 9.12
CA LEU A 294 -8.18 -8.51 8.67
C LEU A 294 -9.40 -9.35 8.27
N ASN A 295 -9.30 -10.68 8.22
CA ASN A 295 -10.34 -11.56 7.68
C ASN A 295 -10.75 -11.16 6.24
N VAL A 296 -9.74 -10.84 5.42
CA VAL A 296 -9.89 -10.43 4.00
C VAL A 296 -9.08 -11.31 3.06
N GLU A 297 -8.93 -12.59 3.38
CA GLU A 297 -8.21 -13.58 2.57
C GLU A 297 -8.79 -13.69 1.16
N TRP A 298 -10.09 -13.42 1.00
CA TRP A 298 -10.77 -13.32 -0.30
C TRP A 298 -10.13 -12.27 -1.23
N ALA A 299 -9.47 -11.24 -0.71
CA ALA A 299 -8.80 -10.23 -1.51
C ALA A 299 -7.61 -10.81 -2.30
N GLN A 300 -7.10 -11.99 -1.90
CA GLN A 300 -6.08 -12.71 -2.62
C GLN A 300 -6.47 -13.02 -4.07
N GLU A 301 -7.76 -13.23 -4.34
CA GLU A 301 -8.27 -13.46 -5.70
C GLU A 301 -7.95 -12.30 -6.65
N TYR A 302 -8.03 -11.06 -6.16
CA TYR A 302 -7.68 -9.88 -6.96
C TYR A 302 -6.18 -9.87 -7.31
N PHE A 303 -5.31 -10.13 -6.33
CA PHE A 303 -3.87 -10.16 -6.57
C PHE A 303 -3.48 -11.32 -7.51
N GLU A 304 -4.21 -12.42 -7.47
CA GLU A 304 -4.04 -13.51 -8.43
C GLU A 304 -4.56 -13.17 -9.82
N TYR A 305 -5.68 -12.46 -9.91
CA TYR A 305 -6.22 -11.94 -11.17
C TYR A 305 -5.23 -11.00 -11.85
N ILE A 306 -4.77 -9.94 -11.16
CA ILE A 306 -3.80 -9.00 -11.75
C ILE A 306 -2.48 -9.71 -12.10
N GLY A 307 -2.10 -10.75 -11.34
CA GLY A 307 -0.91 -11.55 -11.60
C GLY A 307 -1.01 -12.55 -12.76
N LYS A 308 -2.19 -12.74 -13.37
CA LYS A 308 -2.46 -13.70 -14.46
C LYS A 308 -2.87 -13.04 -15.78
N THR A 309 -3.54 -11.89 -15.76
CA THR A 309 -4.16 -11.25 -16.93
C THR A 309 -3.13 -10.57 -17.85
N ARG A 310 -3.09 -10.94 -19.15
CA ARG A 310 -2.19 -10.37 -20.17
C ARG A 310 -2.96 -9.66 -21.28
#